data_AF-A0A928RPC5-F1
#
_entry.id   AF-A0A928RPC5-F1
#
_cell.length_a   1.000
_cell.length_b   1.000
_cell.length_c   1.000
_cell.angle_alpha   90.00
_cell.angle_beta   90.00
_cell.angle_gamma   90.00
#
_symmetry.space_group_name_H-M   'P 1'
#
loop_
_entity.id
_entity.type
_entity.pdbx_description
1 polymer ?
#
loop_
_entity_poly.entity_id
_entity_poly.type
_entity_poly.pdbx_seq_one_letter_code
_entity_poly.pdbx_strand_id
1 'polypeptide(L)'
;MKTKTLNLFILLALMLTLCTGLFFVPTNTFANAESSLFHSEERSNDYFSMSMSAQSRIETVGNITLDENKQTVTNEADEEITYLVFNWRELESLKFNFSSTIAHQPLEFTSVKFLVTNFQTENLEDSVGNGTTTELFSKDITENLLPQIDFYYHIDKDSDTEESSNRRRGNDFGLYKFDYIYSYMNTSFETPQETSVSLGAIYVAVIPDKPETIVDNDIKIIYSISSSNKLMNVFNLYFSTDSYKYVNPENLQWSVEGMDKSNINYVLSKEIKNSNLDKYANFKTIYEAYTNPVGTRFIFDSNDIEGIWTVSCKIFNSDNSLKDTLYVENLSTIKLEEKSYLWLIILLVIVGVLLIGSTILIVIYKKKEKVW
;
A
#
# COMPACT_ATOMS: atom_id res chain seq x y z
N MET A 1 -73.98 -12.41 10.28
CA MET A 1 -73.14 -13.63 10.40
C MET A 1 -72.20 -13.81 9.19
N LYS A 2 -71.58 -12.73 8.67
CA LYS A 2 -70.71 -12.77 7.46
C LYS A 2 -69.32 -12.11 7.62
N THR A 3 -69.05 -11.48 8.77
CA THR A 3 -67.80 -10.73 9.00
C THR A 3 -66.71 -11.51 9.74
N LYS A 4 -67.05 -12.62 10.42
CA LYS A 4 -66.04 -13.43 11.14
C LYS A 4 -65.27 -14.39 10.24
N THR A 5 -65.84 -14.81 9.11
CA THR A 5 -65.18 -15.74 8.17
C THR A 5 -64.15 -15.04 7.28
N LEU A 6 -64.34 -13.76 6.98
CA LEU A 6 -63.43 -12.99 6.12
C LEU A 6 -62.08 -12.74 6.80
N ASN A 7 -62.07 -12.40 8.10
CA ASN A 7 -60.84 -12.18 8.85
C ASN A 7 -60.03 -13.47 9.06
N LEU A 8 -60.70 -14.62 9.17
CA LEU A 8 -60.01 -15.92 9.28
C LEU A 8 -59.31 -16.28 7.97
N PHE A 9 -59.94 -15.99 6.82
CA PHE A 9 -59.36 -16.29 5.51
C PHE A 9 -58.14 -15.43 5.20
N ILE A 10 -58.17 -14.15 5.56
CA ILE A 10 -57.04 -13.23 5.37
C ILE A 10 -55.87 -13.65 6.26
N LEU A 11 -56.13 -14.02 7.53
CA LEU A 11 -55.09 -14.49 8.44
C LEU A 11 -54.45 -15.81 7.96
N LEU A 12 -55.26 -16.72 7.41
CA LEU A 12 -54.79 -17.99 6.86
C LEU A 12 -53.95 -17.79 5.59
N ALA A 13 -54.36 -16.86 4.72
CA ALA A 13 -53.62 -16.51 3.51
C ALA A 13 -52.27 -15.84 3.83
N LEU A 14 -52.24 -14.96 4.85
CA LEU A 14 -51.01 -14.30 5.29
C LEU A 14 -50.01 -15.29 5.90
N MET A 15 -50.50 -16.25 6.68
CA MET A 15 -49.69 -17.35 7.22
C MET A 15 -49.19 -18.28 6.11
N LEU A 16 -50.00 -18.57 5.09
CA LEU A 16 -49.56 -19.36 3.94
C LEU A 16 -48.42 -18.67 3.19
N THR A 17 -48.51 -17.35 2.96
CA THR A 17 -47.44 -16.59 2.27
C THR A 17 -46.14 -16.51 3.08
N LEU A 18 -46.24 -16.41 4.42
CA LEU A 18 -45.08 -16.44 5.31
C LEU A 18 -44.43 -17.83 5.38
N CYS A 19 -45.23 -18.91 5.32
CA CYS A 19 -44.70 -20.27 5.27
C CYS A 19 -44.11 -20.66 3.91
N THR A 20 -44.62 -20.14 2.78
CA THR A 20 -44.05 -20.43 1.46
C THR A 20 -42.81 -19.58 1.12
N GLY A 21 -42.62 -18.44 1.79
CA GLY A 21 -41.45 -17.58 1.61
C GLY A 21 -40.17 -18.04 2.33
N LEU A 22 -40.27 -18.98 3.28
CA LEU A 22 -39.16 -19.42 4.13
C LEU A 22 -38.51 -20.75 3.71
N PHE A 23 -38.91 -21.35 2.58
CA PHE A 23 -38.34 -22.62 2.10
C PHE A 23 -37.75 -22.59 0.69
N PHE A 24 -37.51 -21.41 0.11
CA PHE A 24 -36.51 -21.25 -0.95
C PHE A 24 -35.19 -20.85 -0.31
N VAL A 25 -34.57 -21.79 0.40
CA VAL A 25 -33.11 -21.79 0.47
C VAL A 25 -32.68 -21.99 -0.98
N PRO A 26 -31.95 -21.06 -1.62
CA PRO A 26 -31.34 -21.39 -2.89
C PRO A 26 -30.53 -22.63 -2.59
N THR A 27 -30.87 -23.75 -3.24
CA THR A 27 -29.90 -24.82 -3.39
C THR A 27 -28.72 -24.13 -4.02
N ASN A 28 -27.72 -23.79 -3.20
CA ASN A 28 -26.36 -23.71 -3.67
C ASN A 28 -26.15 -25.08 -4.29
N THR A 29 -26.45 -25.19 -5.59
CA THR A 29 -25.56 -25.88 -6.48
C THR A 29 -24.22 -25.26 -6.15
N PHE A 30 -23.52 -25.88 -5.20
CA PHE A 30 -22.11 -26.13 -5.40
C PHE A 30 -22.10 -26.71 -6.80
N ALA A 31 -21.92 -25.83 -7.80
CA ALA A 31 -21.00 -26.16 -8.83
C ALA A 31 -19.80 -26.67 -8.03
N ASN A 32 -19.68 -27.98 -7.95
CA ASN A 32 -18.36 -28.57 -8.09
C ASN A 32 -17.87 -27.97 -9.40
N ALA A 33 -17.33 -26.75 -9.31
CA ALA A 33 -16.20 -26.40 -10.13
C ALA A 33 -15.30 -27.58 -9.87
N GLU A 34 -15.26 -28.48 -10.85
CA GLU A 34 -14.16 -29.42 -10.93
C GLU A 34 -12.95 -28.56 -10.62
N SER A 35 -12.26 -28.87 -9.52
CA SER A 35 -11.04 -28.21 -9.09
C SER A 35 -9.91 -28.58 -10.05
N SER A 36 -10.22 -28.59 -11.34
CA SER A 36 -9.31 -28.74 -12.43
C SER A 36 -8.54 -27.43 -12.50
N LEU A 37 -7.25 -27.57 -12.20
CA LEU A 37 -6.16 -26.68 -12.57
C LEU A 37 -5.83 -25.57 -11.55
N PHE A 38 -5.51 -25.98 -10.32
CA PHE A 38 -4.38 -25.33 -9.64
C PHE A 38 -3.12 -25.67 -10.46
N HIS A 39 -2.71 -24.77 -11.36
CA HIS A 39 -1.37 -24.84 -11.94
C HIS A 39 -0.43 -24.26 -10.88
N SER A 40 0.40 -25.13 -10.30
CA SER A 40 1.46 -24.73 -9.38
C SER A 40 2.81 -24.96 -10.03
N GLU A 41 3.74 -24.02 -9.86
CA GLU A 41 5.14 -24.26 -10.19
C GLU A 41 5.75 -25.04 -9.03
N GLU A 42 6.30 -26.22 -9.31
CA GLU A 42 6.86 -27.11 -8.29
C GLU A 42 8.37 -27.26 -8.45
N ARG A 43 9.06 -27.30 -7.31
CA ARG A 43 10.44 -27.72 -7.16
C ARG A 43 10.49 -28.80 -6.10
N SER A 44 11.02 -29.97 -6.44
CA SER A 44 11.08 -31.10 -5.51
C SER A 44 12.29 -31.97 -5.75
N ASN A 45 12.67 -32.68 -4.70
CA ASN A 45 13.60 -33.79 -4.74
C ASN A 45 13.04 -34.94 -3.87
N ASP A 46 13.87 -35.94 -3.57
CA ASP A 46 13.43 -37.12 -2.79
C ASP A 46 13.02 -36.81 -1.34
N TYR A 47 13.34 -35.62 -0.82
CA TYR A 47 13.20 -35.26 0.60
C TYR A 47 12.22 -34.12 0.86
N PHE A 48 12.21 -33.12 -0.02
CA PHE A 48 11.42 -31.91 0.15
C PHE A 48 10.77 -31.49 -1.16
N SER A 49 9.64 -30.81 -1.04
CA SER A 49 9.00 -30.12 -2.16
C SER A 49 8.53 -28.73 -1.77
N MET A 50 8.56 -27.82 -2.73
CA MET A 50 8.00 -26.48 -2.70
C MET A 50 7.10 -26.34 -3.93
N SER A 51 5.84 -25.97 -3.72
CA SER A 51 4.92 -25.58 -4.78
C SER A 51 4.50 -24.13 -4.60
N MET A 52 4.33 -23.40 -5.70
CA MET A 52 3.84 -22.02 -5.70
C MET A 52 2.54 -21.91 -6.48
N SER A 53 1.56 -21.18 -5.96
CA SER A 53 0.36 -20.74 -6.67
C SER A 53 0.18 -19.23 -6.54
N ALA A 54 -0.41 -18.59 -7.54
CA ALA A 54 -0.67 -17.15 -7.57
C ALA A 54 -2.16 -16.82 -7.37
N GLN A 55 -2.44 -15.84 -6.53
CA GLN A 55 -3.80 -15.35 -6.24
C GLN A 55 -4.02 -13.99 -6.92
N SER A 56 -5.09 -13.88 -7.70
CA SER A 56 -5.46 -12.61 -8.35
C SER A 56 -6.21 -11.68 -7.41
N ARG A 57 -6.02 -10.37 -7.60
CA ARG A 57 -6.89 -9.32 -7.02
C ARG A 57 -8.25 -9.23 -7.69
N ILE A 58 -8.38 -9.73 -8.92
CA ILE A 58 -9.61 -9.64 -9.70
C ILE A 58 -10.47 -10.85 -9.34
N GLU A 59 -11.51 -10.63 -8.52
CA GLU A 59 -12.38 -11.70 -7.97
C GLU A 59 -12.95 -12.65 -9.05
N THR A 60 -13.21 -12.14 -10.26
CA THR A 60 -13.75 -12.94 -11.37
C THR A 60 -12.72 -13.85 -12.04
N VAL A 61 -11.43 -13.62 -11.83
CA VAL A 61 -10.33 -14.36 -12.48
C VAL A 61 -9.88 -15.56 -11.64
N GLY A 62 -10.19 -15.59 -10.33
CA GLY A 62 -9.75 -16.69 -9.47
C GLY A 62 -8.22 -16.85 -9.43
N ASN A 63 -7.72 -18.09 -9.36
CA ASN A 63 -6.28 -18.38 -9.43
C ASN A 63 -5.71 -18.04 -10.82
N ILE A 64 -4.51 -17.46 -10.86
CA ILE A 64 -3.85 -17.11 -12.14
C ILE A 64 -3.18 -18.35 -12.73
N THR A 65 -3.42 -18.64 -14.01
CA THR A 65 -2.74 -19.72 -14.74
C THR A 65 -1.25 -19.37 -14.92
N LEU A 66 -0.36 -20.21 -14.36
CA LEU A 66 1.08 -19.91 -14.36
C LEU A 66 1.77 -20.10 -15.72
N ASP A 67 1.35 -21.10 -16.51
CA ASP A 67 2.06 -21.47 -17.74
C ASP A 67 1.94 -20.42 -18.86
N GLU A 68 0.82 -19.70 -18.91
CA GLU A 68 0.60 -18.60 -19.87
C GLU A 68 1.48 -17.37 -19.57
N ASN A 69 2.05 -17.32 -18.37
CA ASN A 69 2.84 -16.21 -17.85
C ASN A 69 4.34 -16.51 -17.82
N LYS A 70 4.79 -17.62 -18.42
CA LYS A 70 6.22 -17.96 -18.47
C LYS A 70 6.92 -17.16 -19.57
N GLN A 71 7.96 -16.43 -19.20
CA GLN A 71 8.86 -15.77 -20.12
C GLN A 71 10.30 -16.12 -19.79
N THR A 72 11.01 -16.65 -20.79
CA THR A 72 12.43 -16.98 -20.67
C THR A 72 13.27 -15.88 -21.29
N VAL A 73 14.27 -15.41 -20.54
CA VAL A 73 15.20 -14.36 -20.95
C VAL A 73 16.62 -14.78 -20.62
N THR A 74 17.59 -14.30 -21.39
CA THR A 74 19.01 -14.39 -21.04
C THR A 74 19.39 -13.12 -20.30
N ASN A 75 19.86 -13.24 -19.07
CA ASN A 75 20.26 -12.08 -18.28
C ASN A 75 21.63 -11.54 -18.74
N GLU A 76 22.04 -10.39 -18.19
CA GLU A 76 23.34 -9.76 -18.47
C GLU A 76 24.57 -10.66 -18.14
N ALA A 77 24.37 -11.73 -17.37
CA ALA A 77 25.39 -12.72 -17.02
C ALA A 77 25.38 -13.96 -17.94
N ASP A 78 24.67 -13.90 -19.07
CA ASP A 78 24.47 -15.02 -20.01
C ASP A 78 23.75 -16.24 -19.40
N GLU A 79 22.98 -16.05 -18.32
CA GLU A 79 22.17 -17.10 -17.71
C GLU A 79 20.74 -17.05 -18.25
N GLU A 80 20.21 -18.22 -18.63
CA GLU A 80 18.82 -18.36 -19.06
C GLU A 80 17.89 -18.50 -17.84
N ILE A 81 17.02 -17.51 -17.63
CA ILE A 81 16.07 -17.47 -16.52
C ILE A 81 14.65 -17.48 -17.07
N THR A 82 13.80 -18.36 -16.53
CA THR A 82 12.37 -18.39 -16.83
C THR A 82 11.60 -17.73 -15.69
N TYR A 83 11.03 -16.55 -15.95
CA TYR A 83 10.17 -15.83 -15.03
C TYR A 83 8.72 -16.22 -15.21
N LEU A 84 7.98 -16.28 -14.11
CA LEU A 84 6.53 -16.15 -14.09
C LEU A 84 6.20 -14.66 -14.01
N VAL A 85 5.68 -14.10 -15.09
CA VAL A 85 5.46 -12.67 -15.28
C VAL A 85 4.02 -12.31 -14.96
N PHE A 86 3.81 -11.34 -14.07
CA PHE A 86 2.49 -10.86 -13.68
C PHE A 86 2.42 -9.35 -13.79
N ASN A 87 1.27 -8.84 -14.22
CA ASN A 87 0.97 -7.41 -14.07
C ASN A 87 0.75 -7.11 -12.58
N TRP A 88 1.40 -6.07 -12.07
CA TRP A 88 1.31 -5.70 -10.66
C TRP A 88 -0.14 -5.47 -10.24
N ARG A 89 -0.96 -4.80 -11.05
CA ARG A 89 -2.39 -4.56 -10.77
C ARG A 89 -3.23 -5.83 -10.56
N GLU A 90 -2.80 -6.98 -11.11
CA GLU A 90 -3.58 -8.22 -11.13
C GLU A 90 -3.20 -9.20 -10.03
N LEU A 91 -1.94 -9.20 -9.59
CA LEU A 91 -1.41 -10.17 -8.63
C LEU A 91 -1.56 -9.67 -7.19
N GLU A 92 -2.27 -10.39 -6.34
CA GLU A 92 -2.44 -10.05 -4.93
C GLU A 92 -1.30 -10.62 -4.07
N SER A 93 -1.12 -11.95 -4.18
CA SER A 93 -0.19 -12.70 -3.36
C SER A 93 0.24 -14.00 -4.04
N LEU A 94 1.36 -14.51 -3.55
CA LEU A 94 1.88 -15.83 -3.89
C LEU A 94 1.73 -16.73 -2.66
N LYS A 95 1.15 -17.92 -2.84
CA LYS A 95 1.09 -18.96 -1.82
C LYS A 95 2.13 -20.03 -2.14
N PHE A 96 2.99 -20.31 -1.18
CA PHE A 96 3.94 -21.41 -1.22
C PHE A 96 3.51 -22.52 -0.26
N ASN A 97 3.51 -23.76 -0.72
CA ASN A 97 3.28 -24.94 0.12
C ASN A 97 4.56 -25.78 0.13
N PHE A 98 5.09 -26.03 1.31
CA PHE A 98 6.29 -26.82 1.54
C PHE A 98 5.92 -28.14 2.21
N SER A 99 6.41 -29.25 1.66
CA SER A 99 6.21 -30.57 2.25
C SER A 99 7.52 -31.35 2.31
N SER A 100 7.53 -32.42 3.11
CA SER A 100 8.73 -33.24 3.30
C SER A 100 8.37 -34.71 3.46
N THR A 101 9.31 -35.57 3.05
CA THR A 101 9.29 -37.04 3.14
C THR A 101 10.45 -37.56 3.99
N ILE A 102 11.01 -36.69 4.84
CA ILE A 102 12.23 -36.95 5.62
C ILE A 102 12.02 -37.88 6.82
N ALA A 103 10.78 -38.17 7.19
CA ALA A 103 10.48 -39.06 8.30
C ALA A 103 11.16 -40.43 8.11
N HIS A 104 11.86 -40.89 9.15
CA HIS A 104 12.61 -42.14 9.16
C HIS A 104 13.76 -42.23 8.13
N GLN A 105 14.17 -41.13 7.51
CA GLN A 105 15.37 -41.12 6.67
C GLN A 105 16.62 -41.31 7.53
N PRO A 106 17.64 -42.03 7.01
CA PRO A 106 18.91 -42.23 7.71
C PRO A 106 19.76 -40.95 7.77
N LEU A 107 19.51 -39.99 6.87
CA LEU A 107 20.18 -38.70 6.85
C LEU A 107 19.59 -37.78 7.91
N GLU A 108 20.41 -37.17 8.75
CA GLU A 108 19.95 -36.23 9.78
C GLU A 108 19.81 -34.82 9.19
N PHE A 109 18.56 -34.38 9.02
CA PHE A 109 18.24 -33.03 8.54
C PHE A 109 18.18 -32.06 9.73
N THR A 110 18.76 -30.88 9.57
CA THR A 110 18.97 -29.92 10.68
C THR A 110 18.05 -28.71 10.60
N SER A 111 17.83 -28.15 9.42
CA SER A 111 17.02 -26.93 9.26
C SER A 111 16.50 -26.75 7.85
N VAL A 112 15.50 -25.86 7.71
CA VAL A 112 14.99 -25.36 6.43
C VAL A 112 14.87 -23.85 6.47
N LYS A 113 15.06 -23.21 5.32
CA LYS A 113 14.97 -21.77 5.11
C LYS A 113 14.24 -21.47 3.83
N PHE A 114 13.40 -20.44 3.86
CA PHE A 114 12.80 -19.86 2.67
C PHE A 114 13.29 -18.44 2.51
N LEU A 115 13.88 -18.17 1.35
CA LEU A 115 14.54 -16.91 1.03
C LEU A 115 13.82 -16.23 -0.13
N VAL A 116 13.82 -14.90 -0.11
CA VAL A 116 13.49 -14.09 -1.29
C VAL A 116 14.65 -13.16 -1.58
N THR A 117 15.10 -13.14 -2.83
CA THR A 117 15.94 -12.06 -3.37
C THR A 117 15.07 -11.18 -4.24
N ASN A 118 15.03 -9.89 -3.95
CA ASN A 118 14.24 -8.93 -4.73
C ASN A 118 15.13 -7.85 -5.34
N PHE A 119 14.82 -7.49 -6.58
CA PHE A 119 15.41 -6.37 -7.30
C PHE A 119 14.32 -5.51 -7.92
N GLN A 120 14.28 -4.23 -7.55
CA GLN A 120 13.18 -3.31 -7.87
C GLN A 120 13.34 -2.71 -9.28
N THR A 121 13.22 -3.57 -10.29
CA THR A 121 13.35 -3.24 -11.72
C THR A 121 12.21 -3.88 -12.52
N GLU A 122 11.88 -3.29 -13.66
CA GLU A 122 10.95 -3.85 -14.64
C GLU A 122 11.69 -4.49 -15.84
N ASN A 123 13.02 -4.36 -15.91
CA ASN A 123 13.82 -4.98 -16.96
C ASN A 123 14.17 -6.44 -16.60
N LEU A 124 13.58 -7.39 -17.32
CA LEU A 124 13.77 -8.82 -17.07
C LEU A 124 15.20 -9.32 -17.33
N GLU A 125 15.97 -8.60 -18.15
CA GLU A 125 17.35 -8.94 -18.49
C GLU A 125 18.34 -8.60 -17.36
N ASP A 126 17.93 -7.75 -16.41
CA ASP A 126 18.74 -7.41 -15.25
C ASP A 126 18.99 -8.65 -14.37
N SER A 127 20.21 -8.78 -13.85
CA SER A 127 20.54 -9.88 -12.94
C SER A 127 19.93 -9.67 -11.55
N VAL A 128 19.10 -10.62 -11.11
CA VAL A 128 18.55 -10.67 -9.73
C VAL A 128 19.66 -10.91 -8.69
N GLY A 129 20.88 -11.29 -9.10
CA GLY A 129 22.02 -11.51 -8.22
C GLY A 129 22.49 -10.27 -7.45
N ASN A 130 22.14 -9.07 -7.93
CA ASN A 130 22.40 -7.80 -7.24
C ASN A 130 21.30 -7.40 -6.24
N GLY A 131 20.23 -8.19 -6.14
CA GLY A 131 19.09 -7.93 -5.27
C GLY A 131 19.40 -8.14 -3.78
N THR A 132 18.54 -7.58 -2.92
CA THR A 132 18.64 -7.83 -1.48
C THR A 132 18.00 -9.17 -1.15
N THR A 133 18.76 -10.07 -0.51
CA THR A 133 18.25 -11.35 -0.04
C THR A 133 17.75 -11.25 1.38
N THR A 134 16.51 -11.69 1.61
CA THR A 134 15.83 -11.68 2.90
C THR A 134 15.36 -13.08 3.24
N GLU A 135 15.57 -13.50 4.49
CA GLU A 135 15.01 -14.74 5.03
C GLU A 135 13.54 -14.50 5.39
N LEU A 136 12.63 -15.20 4.70
CA LEU A 136 11.19 -15.13 4.92
C LEU A 136 10.78 -15.94 6.15
N PHE A 137 11.33 -17.15 6.27
CA PHE A 137 11.31 -17.95 7.49
C PHE A 137 12.50 -18.92 7.56
N SER A 138 12.79 -19.37 8.77
CA SER A 138 13.70 -20.48 9.05
C SER A 138 13.09 -21.38 10.13
N LYS A 139 13.35 -22.68 10.06
CA LYS A 139 12.85 -23.66 11.03
C LYS A 139 13.84 -24.79 11.22
N ASP A 140 14.12 -25.11 12.48
CA ASP A 140 14.91 -26.28 12.83
C ASP A 140 14.10 -27.56 12.61
N ILE A 141 14.78 -28.60 12.15
CA ILE A 141 14.25 -29.95 12.03
C ILE A 141 14.73 -30.74 13.24
N THR A 142 13.81 -31.43 13.90
CA THR A 142 14.12 -32.31 15.02
C THR A 142 13.53 -33.68 14.72
N GLU A 143 14.33 -34.74 14.94
CA GLU A 143 13.92 -36.13 14.69
C GLU A 143 13.47 -36.40 13.24
N ASN A 144 13.99 -35.62 12.27
CA ASN A 144 13.55 -35.66 10.88
C ASN A 144 12.02 -35.52 10.72
N LEU A 145 11.42 -34.65 11.53
CA LEU A 145 10.00 -34.30 11.42
C LEU A 145 9.86 -32.82 11.06
N LEU A 146 9.26 -32.58 9.89
CA LEU A 146 8.87 -31.24 9.46
C LEU A 146 7.41 -31.28 8.97
N PRO A 147 6.46 -30.66 9.69
CA PRO A 147 5.09 -30.58 9.22
C PRO A 147 5.01 -29.73 7.95
N GLN A 148 3.94 -29.93 7.17
CA GLN A 148 3.65 -29.06 6.03
C GLN A 148 3.59 -27.59 6.47
N ILE A 149 4.16 -26.71 5.65
CA ILE A 149 4.16 -25.27 5.87
C ILE A 149 3.48 -24.60 4.69
N ASP A 150 2.48 -23.78 4.96
CA ASP A 150 1.88 -22.88 3.99
C ASP A 150 2.34 -21.45 4.29
N PHE A 151 2.92 -20.78 3.29
CA PHE A 151 3.46 -19.43 3.41
C PHE A 151 2.83 -18.50 2.37
N TYR A 152 2.49 -17.28 2.77
CA TYR A 152 1.91 -16.27 1.88
C TYR A 152 2.83 -15.06 1.75
N TYR A 153 3.10 -14.67 0.50
CA TYR A 153 3.85 -13.48 0.16
C TYR A 153 2.92 -12.49 -0.55
N HIS A 154 2.51 -11.44 0.16
CA HIS A 154 1.64 -10.39 -0.40
C HIS A 154 2.50 -9.39 -1.17
N ILE A 155 2.16 -9.10 -2.42
CA ILE A 155 3.03 -8.31 -3.30
C ILE A 155 3.18 -6.86 -2.83
N ASP A 156 2.10 -6.24 -2.38
CA ASP A 156 2.08 -4.84 -1.98
C ASP A 156 2.80 -4.62 -0.63
N LYS A 157 3.67 -3.61 -0.59
CA LYS A 157 4.39 -3.18 0.61
C LYS A 157 3.45 -2.66 1.70
N ASP A 158 2.43 -1.90 1.29
CA ASP A 158 1.45 -1.27 2.17
C ASP A 158 0.16 -2.11 2.28
N SER A 159 0.22 -3.42 2.02
CA SER A 159 -0.92 -4.32 2.22
C SER A 159 -1.44 -4.23 3.65
N ASP A 160 -2.77 -4.22 3.84
CA ASP A 160 -3.41 -4.22 5.16
C ASP A 160 -3.18 -5.55 5.92
N THR A 161 -2.61 -6.57 5.27
CA THR A 161 -2.33 -7.86 5.90
C THR A 161 -1.23 -7.75 6.95
N GLU A 162 -1.50 -8.23 8.16
CA GLU A 162 -0.52 -8.30 9.24
C GLU A 162 0.54 -9.40 8.96
N GLU A 163 1.82 -9.07 9.16
CA GLU A 163 2.90 -10.05 9.01
C GLU A 163 2.89 -11.09 10.14
N SER A 164 3.28 -12.31 9.81
CA SER A 164 3.35 -13.41 10.76
C SER A 164 4.51 -14.34 10.41
N SER A 165 4.69 -15.42 11.18
CA SER A 165 5.67 -16.47 10.87
C SER A 165 5.45 -17.15 9.52
N ASN A 166 4.27 -17.01 8.92
CA ASN A 166 3.91 -17.61 7.65
C ASN A 166 3.33 -16.62 6.64
N ARG A 167 3.45 -15.31 6.89
CA ARG A 167 3.00 -14.26 5.99
C ARG A 167 3.97 -13.08 5.99
N ARG A 168 4.35 -12.61 4.81
CA ARG A 168 5.20 -11.42 4.63
C ARG A 168 4.66 -10.51 3.55
N ARG A 169 4.97 -9.21 3.67
CA ARG A 169 4.71 -8.23 2.63
C ARG A 169 5.91 -8.15 1.67
N GLY A 170 5.61 -7.72 0.46
CA GLY A 170 6.56 -7.57 -0.63
C GLY A 170 7.02 -6.14 -0.77
N ASN A 171 7.62 -5.87 -1.93
CA ASN A 171 8.19 -4.57 -2.28
C ASN A 171 7.50 -4.01 -3.52
N ASP A 172 6.19 -4.26 -3.65
CA ASP A 172 5.39 -3.83 -4.78
C ASP A 172 5.79 -4.58 -6.07
N PHE A 173 6.37 -3.88 -7.05
CA PHE A 173 6.83 -4.49 -8.30
C PHE A 173 8.31 -4.90 -8.22
N GLY A 174 8.76 -5.68 -9.21
CA GLY A 174 10.16 -6.05 -9.34
C GLY A 174 10.37 -7.49 -9.77
N LEU A 175 11.64 -7.89 -9.80
CA LEU A 175 12.05 -9.27 -10.00
C LEU A 175 12.27 -9.93 -8.64
N TYR A 176 11.76 -11.15 -8.50
CA TYR A 176 11.80 -11.93 -7.28
C TYR A 176 12.38 -13.32 -7.58
N LYS A 177 13.32 -13.75 -6.76
CA LYS A 177 13.85 -15.12 -6.74
C LYS A 177 13.51 -15.73 -5.39
N PHE A 178 12.62 -16.72 -5.41
CA PHE A 178 12.25 -17.49 -4.22
C PHE A 178 13.04 -18.78 -4.18
N ASP A 179 13.73 -19.04 -3.06
CA ASP A 179 14.59 -20.20 -2.90
C ASP A 179 14.29 -20.92 -1.59
N TYR A 180 14.18 -22.25 -1.65
CA TYR A 180 13.97 -23.09 -0.48
C TYR A 180 15.18 -23.97 -0.27
N ILE A 181 15.82 -23.77 0.88
CA ILE A 181 17.08 -24.40 1.24
C ILE A 181 16.85 -25.28 2.45
N TYR A 182 17.35 -26.51 2.40
CA TYR A 182 17.41 -27.38 3.57
C TYR A 182 18.86 -27.71 3.90
N SER A 183 19.11 -28.02 5.17
CA SER A 183 20.42 -28.41 5.68
C SER A 183 20.38 -29.81 6.30
N TYR A 184 21.49 -30.53 6.21
CA TYR A 184 21.67 -31.84 6.83
C TYR A 184 23.10 -32.07 7.28
N MET A 185 23.31 -32.99 8.22
CA MET A 185 24.64 -33.39 8.67
C MET A 185 25.24 -34.43 7.72
N ASN A 186 26.29 -34.05 7.01
CA ASN A 186 27.02 -34.97 6.14
C ASN A 186 28.11 -35.69 6.94
N THR A 187 27.90 -36.98 7.18
CA THR A 187 28.83 -37.85 7.92
C THR A 187 29.89 -38.51 7.04
N SER A 188 29.98 -38.14 5.76
CA SER A 188 31.01 -38.68 4.84
C SER A 188 32.40 -38.10 5.11
N PHE A 189 32.48 -37.03 5.91
CA PHE A 189 33.73 -36.39 6.34
C PHE A 189 34.18 -36.92 7.71
N GLU A 190 35.48 -36.82 8.01
CA GLU A 190 36.04 -37.24 9.32
C GLU A 190 35.36 -36.52 10.51
N THR A 191 34.95 -35.27 10.30
CA THR A 191 34.08 -34.53 11.21
C THR A 191 32.77 -34.22 10.48
N PRO A 192 31.60 -34.63 11.02
CA PRO A 192 30.31 -34.31 10.41
C PRO A 192 30.20 -32.82 10.13
N GLN A 193 29.82 -32.46 8.90
CA GLN A 193 29.68 -31.08 8.47
C GLN A 193 28.26 -30.82 8.00
N GLU A 194 27.67 -29.71 8.45
CA GLU A 194 26.39 -29.25 7.95
C GLU A 194 26.52 -28.84 6.47
N THR A 195 25.66 -29.40 5.63
CA THR A 195 25.59 -29.14 4.19
C THR A 195 24.21 -28.57 3.87
N SER A 196 24.16 -27.42 3.18
CA SER A 196 22.92 -26.80 2.72
C SER A 196 22.69 -27.05 1.23
N VAL A 197 21.45 -27.34 0.86
CA VAL A 197 21.04 -27.64 -0.52
C VAL A 197 19.80 -26.84 -0.87
N SER A 198 19.83 -26.18 -2.04
CA SER A 198 18.66 -25.52 -2.63
C SER A 198 17.82 -26.53 -3.42
N LEU A 199 16.49 -26.46 -3.32
CA LEU A 199 15.56 -27.19 -4.19
C LEU A 199 15.50 -26.63 -5.63
N GLY A 200 16.19 -25.52 -5.90
CA GLY A 200 16.04 -24.74 -7.11
C GLY A 200 15.07 -23.58 -6.90
N ALA A 201 15.39 -22.45 -7.52
CA ALA A 201 14.62 -21.23 -7.36
C ALA A 201 13.38 -21.20 -8.26
N ILE A 202 12.37 -20.45 -7.81
CA ILE A 202 11.24 -19.99 -8.62
C ILE A 202 11.44 -18.49 -8.84
N TYR A 203 11.43 -18.07 -10.11
CA TYR A 203 11.61 -16.68 -10.50
C TYR A 203 10.25 -16.07 -10.86
N VAL A 204 9.94 -14.92 -10.29
CA VAL A 204 8.70 -14.19 -10.49
C VAL A 204 9.03 -12.75 -10.88
N ALA A 205 8.40 -12.24 -11.93
CA ALA A 205 8.49 -10.84 -12.30
C ALA A 205 7.12 -10.18 -12.11
N VAL A 206 7.08 -9.11 -11.34
CA VAL A 206 5.88 -8.29 -11.14
C VAL A 206 6.12 -6.98 -11.85
N ILE A 207 5.38 -6.73 -12.93
CA ILE A 207 5.61 -5.62 -13.85
C ILE A 207 4.57 -4.51 -13.59
N PRO A 208 5.00 -3.25 -13.41
CA PRO A 208 4.09 -2.13 -13.20
C PRO A 208 3.30 -1.79 -14.48
N ASP A 209 2.18 -1.11 -14.29
CA ASP A 209 1.41 -0.55 -15.41
C ASP A 209 2.21 0.56 -16.11
N LYS A 210 2.08 0.60 -17.44
CA LYS A 210 2.67 1.65 -18.26
C LYS A 210 1.83 2.93 -18.18
N PRO A 211 2.42 4.09 -17.82
CA PRO A 211 1.67 5.35 -17.73
C PRO A 211 0.88 5.67 -18.99
N GLU A 212 1.45 5.46 -20.18
CA GLU A 212 0.82 5.76 -21.47
C GLU A 212 -0.48 4.97 -21.75
N THR A 213 -0.71 3.83 -21.08
CA THR A 213 -1.92 3.01 -21.30
C THR A 213 -3.10 3.45 -20.42
N ILE A 214 -2.85 4.30 -19.43
CA ILE A 214 -3.88 4.81 -18.50
C ILE A 214 -4.66 5.94 -19.19
N VAL A 215 -5.93 5.65 -19.49
CA VAL A 215 -6.89 6.60 -20.06
C VAL A 215 -7.77 7.15 -18.93
N ASP A 216 -7.23 8.10 -18.17
CA ASP A 216 -7.96 8.83 -17.12
C ASP A 216 -7.83 10.33 -17.39
N ASN A 217 -8.92 10.94 -17.86
CA ASN A 217 -8.93 12.34 -18.31
C ASN A 217 -9.25 13.34 -17.19
N ASP A 218 -9.70 12.86 -16.02
CA ASP A 218 -10.17 13.71 -14.92
C ASP A 218 -9.27 13.65 -13.69
N ILE A 219 -8.08 13.08 -13.82
CA ILE A 219 -7.11 13.00 -12.74
C ILE A 219 -6.67 14.39 -12.28
N LYS A 220 -6.72 14.61 -10.97
CA LYS A 220 -6.28 15.85 -10.31
C LYS A 220 -5.47 15.48 -9.08
N ILE A 221 -4.66 16.43 -8.62
CA ILE A 221 -4.07 16.33 -7.29
C ILE A 221 -5.11 16.84 -6.28
N ILE A 222 -5.39 16.04 -5.27
CA ILE A 222 -6.13 16.43 -4.08
C ILE A 222 -5.20 16.38 -2.88
N TYR A 223 -5.57 17.07 -1.81
CA TYR A 223 -4.73 17.14 -0.62
C TYR A 223 -5.54 17.15 0.67
N SER A 224 -4.90 16.73 1.75
CA SER A 224 -5.38 16.91 3.11
C SER A 224 -4.33 17.63 3.95
N ILE A 225 -4.77 18.41 4.92
CA ILE A 225 -3.89 19.12 5.84
C ILE A 225 -3.78 18.30 7.13
N SER A 226 -2.59 17.89 7.50
CA SER A 226 -2.37 17.25 8.81
C SER A 226 -2.17 18.32 9.89
N SER A 227 -3.03 18.27 10.91
CA SER A 227 -2.88 19.05 12.13
C SER A 227 -1.75 18.45 12.97
N SER A 228 -0.52 18.88 12.72
CA SER A 228 0.59 18.63 13.64
C SER A 228 0.66 19.76 14.68
N ASN A 229 1.37 19.55 15.80
CA ASN A 229 1.69 20.60 16.78
C ASN A 229 2.58 21.73 16.20
N LYS A 230 2.97 21.64 14.93
CA LYS A 230 3.72 22.71 14.25
C LYS A 230 2.85 23.95 14.04
N LEU A 231 3.48 25.11 13.94
CA LEU A 231 2.81 26.37 13.65
C LEU A 231 2.26 26.42 12.21
N MET A 232 2.81 25.61 11.31
CA MET A 232 2.49 25.59 9.88
C MET A 232 1.68 24.35 9.47
N ASN A 233 0.92 24.47 8.37
CA ASN A 233 0.22 23.38 7.71
C ASN A 233 1.21 22.42 7.05
N VAL A 234 0.97 21.12 7.20
CA VAL A 234 1.63 20.07 6.42
C VAL A 234 0.59 19.51 5.45
N PHE A 235 0.96 19.41 4.17
CA PHE A 235 0.07 18.97 3.11
C PHE A 235 0.39 17.53 2.71
N ASN A 236 -0.60 16.66 2.75
CA ASN A 236 -0.52 15.31 2.19
C ASN A 236 -1.23 15.33 0.85
N LEU A 237 -0.48 15.22 -0.24
CA LEU A 237 -0.96 15.29 -1.61
C LEU A 237 -1.03 13.89 -2.22
N TYR A 238 -2.08 13.65 -3.01
CA TYR A 238 -2.38 12.37 -3.64
C TYR A 238 -3.22 12.59 -4.90
N PHE A 239 -3.24 11.62 -5.80
CA PHE A 239 -4.13 11.67 -6.96
C PHE A 239 -5.60 11.46 -6.55
N SER A 240 -6.51 12.05 -7.31
CA SER A 240 -7.96 11.93 -7.09
C SER A 240 -8.51 10.54 -7.38
N THR A 241 -7.75 9.73 -8.11
CA THR A 241 -8.08 8.36 -8.49
C THR A 241 -6.87 7.45 -8.25
N ASP A 242 -7.12 6.16 -8.08
CA ASP A 242 -6.07 5.13 -7.91
C ASP A 242 -5.51 4.63 -9.25
N SER A 243 -5.80 5.31 -10.37
CA SER A 243 -5.43 4.90 -11.72
C SER A 243 -3.91 4.69 -11.89
N TYR A 244 -3.10 5.40 -11.10
CA TYR A 244 -1.63 5.29 -11.11
C TYR A 244 -1.06 4.48 -9.93
N LYS A 245 -1.91 3.78 -9.15
CA LYS A 245 -1.49 3.00 -7.97
C LYS A 245 -0.40 1.97 -8.30
N TYR A 246 -0.50 1.34 -9.47
CA TYR A 246 0.38 0.24 -9.90
C TYR A 246 1.44 0.66 -10.92
N VAL A 247 1.72 1.96 -11.01
CA VAL A 247 2.74 2.52 -11.89
C VAL A 247 4.08 2.60 -11.16
N ASN A 248 5.17 2.43 -11.89
CA ASN A 248 6.52 2.63 -11.36
C ASN A 248 6.64 4.06 -10.75
N PRO A 249 6.95 4.18 -9.44
CA PRO A 249 7.02 5.47 -8.76
C PRO A 249 7.94 6.50 -9.43
N GLU A 250 9.02 6.07 -10.06
CA GLU A 250 9.99 6.96 -10.74
C GLU A 250 9.36 7.78 -11.89
N ASN A 251 8.25 7.30 -12.45
CA ASN A 251 7.49 7.98 -13.49
C ASN A 251 6.56 9.08 -12.93
N LEU A 252 6.44 9.19 -11.61
CA LEU A 252 5.56 10.13 -10.92
C LEU A 252 6.41 11.07 -10.06
N GLN A 253 6.81 12.20 -10.61
CA GLN A 253 7.79 13.08 -9.97
C GLN A 253 7.13 14.35 -9.43
N TRP A 254 7.23 14.54 -8.13
CA TRP A 254 6.70 15.72 -7.46
C TRP A 254 7.69 16.88 -7.50
N SER A 255 7.16 18.09 -7.52
CA SER A 255 7.94 19.29 -7.30
C SER A 255 7.13 20.35 -6.59
N VAL A 256 7.83 21.23 -5.87
CA VAL A 256 7.23 22.34 -5.15
C VAL A 256 7.96 23.60 -5.52
N GLU A 257 7.22 24.66 -5.82
CA GLU A 257 7.75 26.01 -6.02
C GLU A 257 6.94 26.95 -5.14
N GLY A 258 7.57 27.95 -4.55
CA GLY A 258 6.85 28.93 -3.74
C GLY A 258 7.71 30.09 -3.30
N MET A 259 7.05 31.06 -2.68
CA MET A 259 7.68 32.30 -2.24
C MET A 259 7.37 32.52 -0.77
N ASP A 260 8.40 32.87 0.01
CA ASP A 260 8.21 33.27 1.39
C ASP A 260 7.73 34.73 1.52
N LYS A 261 7.36 35.13 2.74
CA LYS A 261 6.98 36.52 3.05
C LYS A 261 8.04 37.59 2.72
N SER A 262 9.30 37.20 2.56
CA SER A 262 10.41 38.09 2.24
C SER A 262 10.72 38.14 0.75
N ASN A 263 9.84 37.56 -0.09
CA ASN A 263 10.00 37.40 -1.54
C ASN A 263 11.22 36.55 -1.95
N ILE A 264 11.65 35.62 -1.10
CA ILE A 264 12.65 34.62 -1.46
C ILE A 264 11.94 33.46 -2.15
N ASN A 265 12.42 33.08 -3.33
CA ASN A 265 11.90 31.94 -4.08
C ASN A 265 12.50 30.64 -3.54
N TYR A 266 11.66 29.64 -3.36
CA TYR A 266 12.05 28.30 -2.96
C TYR A 266 11.56 27.27 -3.96
N VAL A 267 12.32 26.21 -4.13
CA VAL A 267 11.96 25.10 -4.98
C VAL A 267 12.49 23.78 -4.44
N LEU A 268 11.70 22.73 -4.66
CA LEU A 268 12.06 21.35 -4.46
C LEU A 268 11.75 20.61 -5.77
N SER A 269 12.77 20.25 -6.54
CA SER A 269 12.60 19.49 -7.78
C SER A 269 13.88 18.75 -8.15
N LYS A 270 13.74 17.69 -8.97
CA LYS A 270 14.87 16.88 -9.47
C LYS A 270 15.81 17.72 -10.35
N GLU A 271 15.26 18.75 -11.00
CA GLU A 271 15.93 19.56 -12.02
C GLU A 271 16.95 20.58 -11.47
N ILE A 272 16.79 21.01 -10.21
CA ILE A 272 17.73 21.96 -9.56
C ILE A 272 19.16 21.43 -9.53
N LYS A 273 19.31 20.11 -9.39
CA LYS A 273 20.63 19.47 -9.24
C LYS A 273 21.27 19.09 -10.59
N ASN A 274 20.46 18.82 -11.60
CA ASN A 274 20.93 18.20 -12.85
C ASN A 274 21.32 19.21 -13.94
N SER A 275 21.10 20.50 -13.73
CA SER A 275 21.42 21.50 -14.74
C SER A 275 21.47 22.91 -14.17
N ASN A 276 22.46 23.70 -14.61
CA ASN A 276 22.48 25.17 -14.59
C ASN A 276 21.28 25.72 -15.40
N LEU A 277 20.05 25.43 -14.98
CA LEU A 277 18.87 26.03 -15.57
C LEU A 277 18.82 27.46 -15.03
N ASP A 278 19.02 28.44 -15.91
CA ASP A 278 18.84 29.87 -15.61
C ASP A 278 17.51 30.13 -14.88
N LYS A 279 16.48 29.29 -15.14
CA LYS A 279 15.18 29.29 -14.48
C LYS A 279 15.28 29.24 -12.94
N TYR A 280 16.25 28.52 -12.37
CA TYR A 280 16.37 28.29 -10.92
C TYR A 280 17.56 29.02 -10.28
N ALA A 281 18.27 29.88 -11.00
CA ALA A 281 19.46 30.58 -10.51
C ALA A 281 19.21 31.43 -9.24
N ASN A 282 17.97 31.88 -9.02
CA ASN A 282 17.57 32.71 -7.88
C ASN A 282 16.68 31.98 -6.86
N PHE A 283 16.64 30.65 -6.89
CA PHE A 283 15.84 29.86 -5.97
C PHE A 283 16.70 29.21 -4.87
N LYS A 284 16.12 29.03 -3.68
CA LYS A 284 16.68 28.24 -2.60
C LYS A 284 16.00 26.88 -2.49
N THR A 285 16.72 25.86 -2.04
CA THR A 285 16.10 24.54 -1.75
C THR A 285 15.35 24.56 -0.42
N ILE A 286 14.18 23.91 -0.36
CA ILE A 286 13.37 23.82 0.87
C ILE A 286 14.05 22.89 1.91
N TYR A 287 14.66 21.80 1.44
CA TYR A 287 15.40 20.84 2.25
C TYR A 287 16.89 20.88 1.91
N GLU A 288 17.74 20.79 2.94
CA GLU A 288 19.21 20.72 2.77
C GLU A 288 19.64 19.38 2.14
N ALA A 289 18.94 18.29 2.48
CA ALA A 289 19.10 16.99 1.86
C ALA A 289 17.93 16.71 0.91
N TYR A 290 18.18 16.76 -0.39
CA TYR A 290 17.17 16.42 -1.40
C TYR A 290 16.95 14.90 -1.45
N THR A 291 15.73 14.46 -1.15
CA THR A 291 15.23 13.15 -1.57
C THR A 291 14.31 13.38 -2.77
N ASN A 292 14.52 12.65 -3.86
CA ASN A 292 13.69 12.80 -5.05
C ASN A 292 12.26 12.37 -4.70
N PRO A 293 11.26 13.28 -4.66
CA PRO A 293 9.94 12.90 -4.21
C PRO A 293 9.21 12.25 -5.39
N VAL A 294 9.10 10.92 -5.32
CA VAL A 294 8.50 10.08 -6.36
C VAL A 294 7.31 9.30 -5.81
N GLY A 295 6.42 8.87 -6.70
CA GLY A 295 5.29 7.99 -6.37
C GLY A 295 3.92 8.67 -6.39
N THR A 296 2.90 7.97 -5.90
CA THR A 296 1.49 8.39 -5.97
C THR A 296 1.07 9.34 -4.87
N ARG A 297 1.92 9.54 -3.86
CA ARG A 297 1.68 10.38 -2.70
C ARG A 297 2.91 11.21 -2.40
N PHE A 298 2.69 12.43 -1.91
CA PHE A 298 3.76 13.32 -1.51
C PHE A 298 3.35 14.11 -0.28
N ILE A 299 4.26 14.21 0.70
CA ILE A 299 4.06 15.00 1.90
C ILE A 299 4.91 16.26 1.78
N PHE A 300 4.26 17.40 1.73
CA PHE A 300 4.91 18.70 1.71
C PHE A 300 4.88 19.34 3.09
N ASP A 301 6.07 19.49 3.67
CA ASP A 301 6.34 20.26 4.88
C ASP A 301 7.26 21.43 4.51
N SER A 302 6.82 22.66 4.70
CA SER A 302 7.62 23.84 4.32
C SER A 302 8.82 24.10 5.22
N ASN A 303 9.08 23.25 6.23
CA ASN A 303 10.18 23.40 7.18
C ASN A 303 10.12 24.76 7.90
N ASP A 304 8.92 25.10 8.39
CA ASP A 304 8.59 26.36 9.05
C ASP A 304 8.75 27.63 8.18
N ILE A 305 8.91 27.48 6.86
CA ILE A 305 8.89 28.60 5.92
C ILE A 305 7.44 29.00 5.64
N GLU A 306 7.13 30.25 5.99
CA GLU A 306 5.82 30.85 5.77
C GLU A 306 5.71 31.42 4.36
N GLY A 307 4.73 30.94 3.59
CA GLY A 307 4.60 31.35 2.20
C GLY A 307 3.37 30.78 1.49
N ILE A 308 3.29 31.08 0.20
CA ILE A 308 2.32 30.52 -0.74
C ILE A 308 3.08 29.62 -1.71
N TRP A 309 2.55 28.42 -1.91
CA TRP A 309 3.22 27.35 -2.62
C TRP A 309 2.35 26.79 -3.73
N THR A 310 3.02 26.35 -4.79
CA THR A 310 2.48 25.55 -5.88
C THR A 310 3.17 24.19 -5.85
N VAL A 311 2.38 23.14 -5.71
CA VAL A 311 2.86 21.76 -5.81
C VAL A 311 2.44 21.23 -7.17
N SER A 312 3.35 20.52 -7.85
CA SER A 312 3.04 19.86 -9.11
C SER A 312 3.56 18.43 -9.13
N CYS A 313 2.94 17.60 -9.95
CA CYS A 313 3.39 16.25 -10.25
C CYS A 313 3.54 16.11 -11.77
N LYS A 314 4.75 15.81 -12.24
CA LYS A 314 5.02 15.44 -13.63
C LYS A 314 4.87 13.93 -13.77
N ILE A 315 4.05 13.52 -14.73
CA ILE A 315 3.84 12.13 -15.08
C ILE A 315 4.63 11.88 -16.36
N PHE A 316 5.54 10.91 -16.33
CA PHE A 316 6.34 10.49 -17.47
C PHE A 316 5.81 9.18 -18.04
N ASN A 317 5.93 8.98 -19.35
CA ASN A 317 5.74 7.68 -19.98
C ASN A 317 6.95 6.77 -19.70
N SER A 318 6.83 5.47 -20.00
CA SER A 318 7.95 4.53 -19.84
C SER A 318 9.20 4.89 -20.66
N ASP A 319 9.09 5.71 -21.71
CA ASP A 319 10.22 6.22 -22.50
C ASP A 319 10.84 7.52 -21.94
N ASN A 320 10.44 7.93 -20.74
CA ASN A 320 10.79 9.19 -20.07
C ASN A 320 10.29 10.47 -20.77
N SER A 321 9.40 10.38 -21.77
CA SER A 321 8.71 11.57 -22.30
C SER A 321 7.65 12.06 -21.31
N LEU A 322 7.44 13.38 -21.24
CA LEU A 322 6.42 13.98 -20.37
C LEU A 322 5.02 13.64 -20.92
N LYS A 323 4.24 12.90 -20.14
CA LYS A 323 2.83 12.61 -20.44
C LYS A 323 1.93 13.77 -20.04
N ASP A 324 2.04 14.21 -18.79
CA ASP A 324 1.17 15.22 -18.21
C ASP A 324 1.84 15.96 -17.05
N THR A 325 1.29 17.10 -16.65
CA THR A 325 1.68 17.79 -15.42
C THR A 325 0.45 18.32 -14.69
N LEU A 326 0.28 17.84 -13.46
CA LEU A 326 -0.82 18.23 -12.58
C LEU A 326 -0.33 19.27 -11.56
N TYR A 327 -1.20 20.18 -11.16
CA TYR A 327 -0.87 21.28 -10.26
C TYR A 327 -1.90 21.47 -9.15
N VAL A 328 -1.41 21.91 -8.00
CA VAL A 328 -2.19 22.54 -6.93
C VAL A 328 -1.51 23.86 -6.59
N GLU A 329 -2.23 24.95 -6.80
CA GLU A 329 -1.73 26.30 -6.55
C GLU A 329 -2.27 26.87 -5.24
N ASN A 330 -1.65 27.95 -4.77
CA ASN A 330 -2.11 28.75 -3.64
C ASN A 330 -2.19 27.99 -2.30
N LEU A 331 -1.31 27.01 -2.09
CA LEU A 331 -1.20 26.32 -0.80
C LEU A 331 -0.53 27.24 0.22
N SER A 332 -1.29 27.69 1.22
CA SER A 332 -0.78 28.55 2.29
C SER A 332 -0.33 27.71 3.49
N THR A 333 0.94 27.83 3.86
CA THR A 333 1.49 27.14 5.04
C THR A 333 0.99 27.72 6.36
N ILE A 334 0.33 28.88 6.33
CA ILE A 334 -0.25 29.51 7.51
C ILE A 334 -1.49 28.74 7.93
N LYS A 335 -1.53 28.28 9.17
CA LYS A 335 -2.77 27.81 9.78
C LYS A 335 -3.75 28.97 9.83
N LEU A 336 -4.91 28.81 9.17
CA LEU A 336 -6.02 29.73 9.39
C LEU A 336 -6.32 29.71 10.89
N GLU A 337 -6.03 30.83 11.57
CA GLU A 337 -6.39 30.97 12.98
C GLU A 337 -7.91 30.77 13.08
N GLU A 338 -8.33 29.79 13.88
CA GLU A 338 -9.73 29.72 14.28
C GLU A 338 -10.08 31.07 14.91
N LYS A 339 -11.18 31.68 14.44
CA LYS A 339 -11.60 33.00 14.94
C LYS A 339 -11.71 32.95 16.46
N SER A 340 -10.77 33.59 17.14
CA SER A 340 -10.78 33.64 18.60
C SER A 340 -11.94 34.52 19.07
N TYR A 341 -12.96 33.87 19.65
CA TYR A 341 -14.09 34.57 20.27
C TYR A 341 -13.74 35.13 21.66
N LEU A 342 -12.49 35.03 22.11
CA LEU A 342 -12.06 35.49 23.43
C LEU A 342 -12.35 36.99 23.64
N TRP A 343 -12.08 37.82 22.63
CA TRP A 343 -12.41 39.25 22.69
C TRP A 343 -13.92 39.51 22.71
N LEU A 344 -14.72 38.70 22.02
CA LEU A 344 -16.18 38.77 22.06
C LEU A 344 -16.72 38.41 23.46
N ILE A 345 -16.14 37.38 24.08
CA ILE A 345 -16.49 36.96 25.44
C ILE A 345 -16.13 38.06 26.45
N ILE A 346 -14.93 38.66 26.35
CA ILE A 346 -14.51 39.77 27.21
C ILE A 346 -15.46 40.97 27.05
N LEU A 347 -15.85 41.32 25.82
CA LEU A 347 -16.80 42.41 25.56
C LEU A 347 -18.15 42.14 26.23
N LEU A 348 -18.69 40.92 26.10
CA LEU A 348 -19.97 40.54 26.72
C LEU A 348 -19.94 40.65 28.24
N VAL A 349 -18.82 40.28 28.88
CA VAL A 349 -18.63 40.41 30.33
C VAL A 349 -18.64 41.88 30.76
N ILE A 350 -17.92 42.76 30.05
CA ILE A 350 -17.87 44.20 30.36
C ILE A 350 -19.27 44.83 30.25
N VAL A 351 -20.00 44.52 29.17
CA VAL A 351 -21.37 45.02 28.97
C VAL A 351 -22.30 44.52 30.09
N GLY A 352 -22.19 43.25 30.49
CA GLY A 352 -22.94 42.69 31.61
C GLY A 352 -22.70 43.42 32.94
N VAL A 353 -21.44 43.70 33.27
CA VAL A 353 -21.07 44.44 34.48
C VAL A 353 -21.62 45.87 34.46
N LEU A 354 -21.53 46.57 33.32
CA LEU A 354 -22.08 47.92 33.17
C LEU A 354 -23.59 47.96 33.34
N LEU A 355 -24.32 46.98 32.79
CA LEU A 355 -25.78 46.90 32.92
C LEU A 355 -26.21 46.66 34.37
N ILE A 356 -25.54 45.75 35.08
CA ILE A 356 -25.80 45.48 36.51
C ILE A 356 -25.47 46.71 37.35
N GLY A 357 -24.33 47.35 37.11
CA GLY A 357 -23.94 48.59 37.79
C GLY A 357 -24.97 49.71 37.59
N SER A 358 -25.48 49.87 36.36
CA SER A 358 -26.48 50.89 36.04
C SER A 358 -27.82 50.66 36.75
N THR A 359 -28.27 49.41 36.85
CA THR A 359 -29.53 49.06 37.54
C THR A 359 -29.42 49.29 39.04
N ILE A 360 -28.29 48.93 39.67
CA ILE A 360 -28.04 49.21 41.09
C ILE A 360 -28.05 50.73 41.35
N LEU A 361 -27.41 51.51 40.48
CA LEU A 361 -27.31 52.96 40.63
C LEU A 361 -28.69 53.63 40.51
N ILE A 362 -29.52 53.20 39.55
CA ILE A 362 -30.92 53.64 39.40
C ILE A 362 -31.74 53.30 40.64
N VAL A 363 -31.61 52.09 41.19
CA VAL A 363 -32.34 51.67 42.40
C VAL A 363 -31.92 52.50 43.61
N ILE A 364 -30.62 52.77 43.80
CA ILE A 364 -30.12 53.64 44.87
C ILE A 364 -30.64 55.07 44.69
N TYR A 365 -30.62 55.62 43.48
CA TYR A 365 -31.08 56.97 43.19
C TYR A 365 -32.59 57.12 43.49
N LYS A 366 -33.42 56.17 43.02
CA LYS A 366 -34.86 56.13 43.34
C LYS A 366 -35.16 55.91 44.82
N LYS A 367 -34.29 55.21 45.56
CA LYS A 367 -34.42 55.08 47.02
C LYS A 367 -34.15 56.41 47.74
N LYS A 368 -33.25 57.25 47.23
CA LYS A 368 -32.96 58.59 47.81
C LYS A 368 -34.12 59.57 47.62
N GLU A 369 -34.87 59.49 46.52
CA GLU A 369 -36.04 60.35 46.27
C GLU A 369 -37.23 60.06 47.19
N LYS A 370 -37.31 58.87 47.81
CA LYS A 370 -38.39 58.49 48.73
C LYS A 370 -38.17 58.87 50.20
N VAL A 371 -37.07 59.54 50.54
CA VAL A 371 -36.70 59.90 51.94
C VAL A 371 -36.94 61.39 52.24
N TRP A 372 -37.67 62.12 51.39
CA TRP A 372 -38.15 63.48 51.68
C TRP A 372 -39.64 63.49 52.00
#